data_AF-A0A941C8T6-F1
#
_entry.id   AF-A0A941C8T6-F1
#
_cell.length_a   1.000
_cell.length_b   1.000
_cell.length_c   1.000
_cell.angle_alpha   90.00
_cell.angle_beta   90.00
_cell.angle_gamma   90.00
#
_symmetry.space_group_name_H-M   'P 1'
#
loop_
_entity.id
_entity.type
_entity.pdbx_description
1 polymer ?
#
loop_
_entity_poly.entity_id
_entity_poly.type
_entity_poly.pdbx_seq_one_letter_code
_entity_poly.pdbx_strand_id
1 'polypeptide(L)'
;MKKKVMMEKICLRISIVLILIFTSCKISVGETSKANPSLIIEKVKKQKGTNKKRIDTLPLEKVKFNTKSLFLDYSQITKENDSIRIVEWECGNPFNWEGEKFEHVYKEEEEYVTNEKKVVLLRAPFILNNKLEFKIDDKEITFTKDTEIEKFKSLFPNSEISDYTNEGKGYICYVSFNTDVTENSWMFYFDKNKKLEKFELYWWLC
;
A
#
# COMPACT_ATOMS: atom_id res chain seq x y z
N MET A 1 15.19 -56.45 52.68
CA MET A 1 13.85 -57.01 53.00
C MET A 1 13.19 -56.20 54.11
N LYS A 2 11.94 -55.76 53.85
CA LYS A 2 10.86 -55.33 54.77
C LYS A 2 11.13 -54.23 55.80
N LYS A 3 10.44 -53.10 55.62
CA LYS A 3 9.64 -52.45 56.67
C LYS A 3 8.36 -51.83 56.08
N LYS A 4 7.24 -52.13 56.75
CA LYS A 4 5.91 -51.50 56.64
C LYS A 4 6.02 -49.98 56.75
N VAL A 5 5.02 -49.24 56.26
CA VAL A 5 4.08 -48.45 57.10
C VAL A 5 2.92 -47.95 56.23
N MET A 6 1.73 -48.13 56.78
CA MET A 6 0.42 -47.63 56.38
C MET A 6 0.18 -46.34 57.19
N MET A 7 -0.21 -45.23 56.57
CA MET A 7 -0.82 -44.05 57.22
C MET A 7 -1.44 -43.22 56.09
N GLU A 8 -2.77 -43.23 55.95
CA GLU A 8 -3.75 -42.35 56.60
C GLU A 8 -3.86 -40.94 55.98
N LYS A 9 -5.12 -40.54 55.88
CA LYS A 9 -5.70 -39.42 55.14
C LYS A 9 -5.24 -38.08 55.70
N ILE A 10 -4.87 -37.14 54.83
CA ILE A 10 -4.96 -35.70 55.13
C ILE A 10 -5.48 -34.94 53.90
N CYS A 11 -6.48 -34.10 54.19
CA CYS A 11 -7.22 -33.23 53.29
C CYS A 11 -6.34 -32.24 52.52
N LEU A 12 -6.74 -31.91 51.29
CA LEU A 12 -6.75 -30.50 50.87
C LEU A 12 -7.81 -30.24 49.80
N ARG A 13 -8.79 -29.40 50.15
CA ARG A 13 -9.73 -28.77 49.24
C ARG A 13 -9.00 -27.67 48.47
N ILE A 14 -9.04 -27.69 47.13
CA ILE A 14 -9.01 -26.45 46.35
C ILE A 14 -10.02 -26.62 45.20
N SER A 15 -11.14 -25.90 45.34
CA SER A 15 -12.12 -25.64 44.29
C SER A 15 -11.52 -24.68 43.28
N ILE A 16 -11.46 -25.05 42.00
CA ILE A 16 -11.51 -24.08 40.90
C ILE A 16 -12.49 -24.61 39.86
N VAL A 17 -13.69 -24.06 39.94
CA VAL A 17 -14.75 -24.14 38.93
C VAL A 17 -14.34 -23.17 37.81
N LEU A 18 -13.88 -23.71 36.68
CA LEU A 18 -13.55 -22.93 35.48
C LEU A 18 -14.77 -22.94 34.56
N ILE A 19 -15.66 -21.96 34.75
CA ILE A 19 -16.79 -21.68 33.85
C ILE A 19 -16.22 -21.02 32.60
N LEU A 20 -16.17 -21.77 31.50
CA LEU A 20 -15.96 -21.21 30.17
C LEU A 20 -17.28 -20.62 29.68
N ILE A 21 -17.45 -19.31 29.89
CA ILE A 21 -18.50 -18.54 29.23
C ILE A 21 -17.97 -18.18 27.84
N PHE A 22 -18.28 -19.00 26.84
CA PHE A 22 -18.18 -18.56 25.44
C PHE A 22 -19.34 -17.60 25.17
N THR A 23 -19.12 -16.31 25.41
CA THR A 23 -19.98 -15.28 24.85
C THR A 23 -19.68 -15.16 23.35
N SER A 24 -20.58 -15.73 22.55
CA SER A 24 -20.63 -15.48 21.11
C SER A 24 -20.87 -14.00 20.86
N CYS A 25 -19.82 -13.25 20.56
CA CYS A 25 -19.94 -11.89 20.05
C CYS A 25 -20.37 -11.98 18.57
N LYS A 26 -21.69 -11.96 18.33
CA LYS A 26 -22.24 -11.65 17.02
C LYS A 26 -22.04 -10.15 16.78
N ILE A 27 -20.96 -9.78 16.10
CA ILE A 27 -20.85 -8.45 15.51
C ILE A 27 -21.71 -8.48 14.24
N SER A 28 -22.82 -7.77 14.31
CA SER A 28 -23.66 -7.42 13.17
C SER A 28 -22.82 -6.66 12.14
N VAL A 29 -22.81 -7.15 10.91
CA VAL A 29 -22.33 -6.43 9.73
C VAL A 29 -23.19 -5.18 9.56
N GLY A 30 -22.69 -4.04 10.04
CA GLY A 30 -23.18 -2.73 9.64
C GLY A 30 -22.59 -2.41 8.27
N GLU A 31 -23.46 -2.15 7.30
CA GLU A 31 -23.09 -1.58 6.01
C GLU A 31 -22.19 -0.36 6.23
N THR A 32 -20.90 -0.47 5.88
CA THR A 32 -20.06 0.72 5.76
C THR A 32 -20.44 1.42 4.47
N SER A 33 -21.06 2.57 4.66
CA SER A 33 -21.27 3.61 3.65
C SER A 33 -20.05 3.74 2.75
N LYS A 34 -20.27 3.71 1.44
CA LYS A 34 -19.27 4.10 0.43
C LYS A 34 -18.80 5.53 0.73
N ALA A 35 -17.69 5.65 1.45
CA ALA A 35 -16.99 6.92 1.60
C ALA A 35 -16.34 7.22 0.25
N ASN A 36 -16.83 8.28 -0.38
CA ASN A 36 -16.31 8.82 -1.63
C ASN A 36 -14.96 9.48 -1.31
N PRO A 37 -13.80 8.96 -1.76
CA PRO A 37 -12.51 9.47 -1.35
C PRO A 37 -12.19 10.73 -2.16
N SER A 38 -12.87 11.84 -1.88
CA SER A 38 -12.41 13.17 -2.31
C SER A 38 -11.05 13.41 -1.64
N LEU A 39 -9.92 13.29 -2.37
CA LEU A 39 -8.59 13.81 -2.00
C LEU A 39 -8.69 14.88 -0.93
N ILE A 40 -8.45 14.45 0.30
CA ILE A 40 -8.53 15.32 1.45
C ILE A 40 -7.18 16.02 1.51
N ILE A 41 -7.03 17.13 0.76
CA ILE A 41 -6.12 18.18 1.23
C ILE A 41 -6.87 18.90 2.34
N GLU A 42 -6.77 18.36 3.55
CA GLU A 42 -7.41 18.94 4.72
C GLU A 42 -6.74 20.29 5.05
N LYS A 43 -7.25 21.38 4.48
CA LYS A 43 -7.09 22.71 5.09
C LYS A 43 -8.02 22.79 6.32
N VAL A 44 -7.66 22.05 7.37
CA VAL A 44 -8.38 22.13 8.66
C VAL A 44 -8.09 23.49 9.30
N LYS A 45 -9.17 24.23 9.57
CA LYS A 45 -9.18 25.39 10.46
C LYS A 45 -8.52 25.00 11.79
N LYS A 46 -7.55 25.80 12.24
CA LYS A 46 -6.82 25.61 13.52
C LYS A 46 -7.74 25.12 14.64
N GLN A 47 -7.67 23.83 14.94
CA GLN A 47 -8.00 23.31 16.26
C GLN A 47 -6.70 23.08 17.02
N LYS A 48 -6.71 23.58 18.25
CA LYS A 48 -5.59 23.61 19.19
C LYS A 48 -5.51 22.23 19.83
N GLY A 49 -4.42 21.49 19.59
CA GLY A 49 -4.09 20.29 20.36
C GLY A 49 -3.71 19.08 19.50
N THR A 50 -2.48 18.59 19.76
CA THR A 50 -1.75 17.45 19.14
C THR A 50 -0.97 17.79 17.86
N ASN A 51 0.35 17.70 17.94
CA ASN A 51 1.29 17.72 16.80
C ASN A 51 1.11 16.44 15.96
N LYS A 52 -0.06 16.25 15.34
CA LYS A 52 -0.22 15.17 14.37
C LYS A 52 0.47 15.62 13.08
N LYS A 53 1.60 14.99 12.74
CA LYS A 53 2.32 15.23 11.48
C LYS A 53 1.31 15.12 10.35
N ARG A 54 1.21 16.15 9.50
CA ARG A 54 0.37 16.09 8.31
C ARG A 54 1.00 15.10 7.34
N ILE A 55 0.20 14.20 6.82
CA ILE A 55 0.63 13.15 5.89
C ILE A 55 -0.02 13.48 4.56
N ASP A 56 0.79 13.57 3.51
CA ASP A 56 0.28 13.75 2.16
C ASP A 56 -0.21 12.40 1.62
N THR A 57 -1.38 12.43 0.98
CA THR A 57 -2.00 11.23 0.43
C THR A 57 -2.36 11.39 -1.03
N LEU A 58 -2.19 10.33 -1.81
CA LEU A 58 -2.66 10.21 -3.19
C LEU A 58 -3.39 8.87 -3.35
N PRO A 59 -4.74 8.85 -3.34
CA PRO A 59 -5.49 7.62 -3.47
C PRO A 59 -5.35 6.99 -4.87
N LEU A 60 -5.12 5.67 -4.93
CA LEU A 60 -4.82 4.94 -6.17
C LEU A 60 -5.93 5.06 -7.22
N GLU A 61 -7.18 4.98 -6.79
CA GLU A 61 -8.38 5.04 -7.63
C GLU A 61 -8.56 6.39 -8.35
N LYS A 62 -7.81 7.41 -7.92
CA LYS A 62 -7.84 8.75 -8.51
C LYS A 62 -6.74 8.99 -9.52
N VAL A 63 -5.87 8.00 -9.69
CA VAL A 63 -4.70 8.12 -10.55
C VAL A 63 -4.88 7.26 -11.78
N LYS A 64 -4.47 7.83 -12.91
CA LYS A 64 -4.40 7.16 -14.20
C LYS A 64 -2.97 7.20 -14.70
N PHE A 65 -2.54 6.12 -15.33
CA PHE A 65 -1.30 6.09 -16.08
C PHE A 65 -1.61 5.93 -17.56
N ASN A 66 -1.09 6.84 -18.39
CA ASN A 66 -1.39 6.89 -19.82
C ASN A 66 -2.90 6.83 -20.11
N THR A 67 -3.70 7.64 -19.40
CA THR A 67 -5.18 7.69 -19.44
C THR A 67 -5.91 6.43 -18.95
N LYS A 68 -5.21 5.35 -18.60
CA LYS A 68 -5.78 4.11 -18.06
C LYS A 68 -5.76 4.11 -16.53
N SER A 69 -6.73 3.42 -15.93
CA SER A 69 -6.71 3.12 -14.49
C SER A 69 -5.47 2.28 -14.14
N LEU A 70 -4.94 2.42 -12.93
CA LEU A 70 -3.90 1.51 -12.43
C LEU A 70 -4.44 0.09 -12.23
N PHE A 71 -5.73 -0.03 -11.91
CA PHE A 71 -6.44 -1.30 -11.84
C PHE A 71 -6.94 -1.67 -13.24
N LEU A 72 -6.52 -2.82 -13.74
CA LEU A 72 -6.79 -3.31 -15.09
C LEU A 72 -7.44 -4.70 -15.07
N ASP A 73 -8.04 -5.08 -16.20
CA ASP A 73 -8.46 -6.46 -16.42
C ASP A 73 -7.27 -7.31 -16.90
N TYR A 74 -7.21 -8.57 -16.48
CA TYR A 74 -6.13 -9.50 -16.86
C TYR A 74 -5.91 -9.63 -18.37
N SER A 75 -7.01 -9.62 -19.15
CA SER A 75 -6.94 -9.67 -20.61
C SER A 75 -6.20 -8.50 -21.27
N GLN A 76 -6.01 -7.39 -20.55
CA GLN A 76 -5.31 -6.20 -21.07
C GLN A 76 -3.78 -6.37 -21.01
N ILE A 77 -3.27 -7.24 -20.14
CA ILE A 77 -1.83 -7.51 -20.00
C ILE A 77 -1.40 -8.79 -20.71
N THR A 78 -2.30 -9.74 -20.98
CA THR A 78 -1.97 -11.06 -21.56
C THR A 78 -2.24 -11.23 -23.06
N LYS A 79 -2.77 -10.23 -23.76
CA LYS A 79 -2.95 -10.33 -25.23
C LYS A 79 -1.60 -10.39 -25.96
N GLU A 80 -1.49 -11.42 -26.80
CA GLU A 80 -0.35 -11.88 -27.60
C GLU A 80 0.52 -10.74 -28.18
N ASN A 81 1.81 -10.73 -27.82
CA ASN A 81 2.99 -10.44 -28.68
C ASN A 81 4.23 -9.92 -27.93
N ASP A 82 4.15 -9.63 -26.64
CA ASP A 82 5.31 -9.15 -25.88
C ASP A 82 5.96 -10.28 -25.07
N SER A 83 7.27 -10.15 -24.80
CA SER A 83 8.03 -11.07 -23.96
C SER A 83 7.54 -10.98 -22.50
N ILE A 84 6.39 -11.57 -22.22
CA ILE A 84 5.82 -11.62 -20.90
C ILE A 84 6.67 -12.56 -20.05
N ARG A 85 7.26 -12.00 -18.99
CA ARG A 85 7.90 -12.80 -17.94
C ARG A 85 6.95 -12.86 -16.76
N ILE A 86 6.64 -14.08 -16.32
CA ILE A 86 5.82 -14.37 -15.15
C ILE A 86 6.72 -14.92 -14.05
N VAL A 87 6.65 -14.33 -12.86
CA VAL A 87 7.39 -14.79 -11.67
C VAL A 87 6.41 -14.95 -10.51
N GLU A 88 6.50 -16.07 -9.80
CA GLU A 88 5.71 -16.31 -8.58
C GLU A 88 6.13 -15.36 -7.46
N TRP A 89 5.14 -14.85 -6.73
CA TRP A 89 5.33 -13.89 -5.67
C TRP A 89 4.98 -14.48 -4.31
N GLU A 90 5.96 -14.49 -3.41
CA GLU A 90 5.96 -15.32 -2.22
C GLU A 90 5.35 -14.65 -0.95
N CYS A 91 4.97 -13.35 -0.96
CA CYS A 91 4.34 -12.70 0.21
C CYS A 91 3.47 -11.45 -0.11
N GLY A 92 2.22 -11.35 0.40
CA GLY A 92 1.18 -10.35 -0.01
C GLY A 92 1.40 -8.90 0.48
N ASN A 93 0.86 -7.85 -0.15
CA ASN A 93 -0.55 -7.44 -0.12
C ASN A 93 -0.90 -6.45 -1.27
N PRO A 94 -1.53 -6.91 -2.37
CA PRO A 94 -2.15 -6.07 -3.42
C PRO A 94 -3.61 -5.69 -3.08
N PHE A 95 -3.78 -5.16 -1.88
CA PHE A 95 -5.01 -4.70 -1.19
C PHE A 95 -6.02 -5.80 -0.81
N ASN A 96 -5.46 -6.91 -0.32
CA ASN A 96 -6.01 -8.08 0.38
C ASN A 96 -6.87 -9.06 -0.42
N TRP A 97 -6.27 -9.66 -1.46
CA TRP A 97 -6.76 -10.85 -2.15
C TRP A 97 -6.33 -12.13 -1.40
N GLU A 98 -6.91 -12.37 -0.22
CA GLU A 98 -6.49 -13.48 0.67
C GLU A 98 -6.54 -14.86 -0.01
N GLY A 99 -5.45 -15.62 0.10
CA GLY A 99 -5.36 -17.03 -0.31
C GLY A 99 -5.01 -17.30 -1.77
N GLU A 100 -4.70 -16.28 -2.56
CA GLU A 100 -4.41 -16.42 -3.99
C GLU A 100 -2.90 -16.28 -4.29
N LYS A 101 -2.42 -17.09 -5.24
CA LYS A 101 -1.06 -16.97 -5.78
C LYS A 101 -0.98 -15.69 -6.60
N PHE A 102 0.04 -14.88 -6.31
CA PHE A 102 0.31 -13.67 -7.06
C PHE A 102 1.42 -13.90 -8.07
N GLU A 103 1.34 -13.17 -9.18
CA GLU A 103 2.32 -13.19 -10.24
C GLU A 103 2.78 -11.78 -10.59
N HIS A 104 4.09 -11.64 -10.81
CA HIS A 104 4.66 -10.48 -11.47
C HIS A 104 4.56 -10.67 -12.96
N VAL A 105 3.93 -9.74 -13.64
CA VAL A 105 3.91 -9.68 -15.10
C VAL A 105 4.74 -8.49 -15.53
N TYR A 106 5.85 -8.77 -16.21
CA TYR A 106 6.66 -7.75 -16.86
C TYR A 106 6.20 -7.61 -18.31
N LYS A 107 5.85 -6.38 -18.70
CA LYS A 107 5.45 -6.05 -20.07
C LYS A 107 6.13 -4.75 -20.45
N GLU A 108 6.99 -4.82 -21.46
CA GLU A 108 7.91 -3.73 -21.79
C GLU A 108 8.72 -3.32 -20.54
N GLU A 109 8.65 -2.05 -20.13
CA GLU A 109 9.31 -1.52 -18.92
C GLU A 109 8.34 -1.37 -17.73
N GLU A 110 7.10 -1.85 -17.89
CA GLU A 110 6.05 -1.81 -16.88
C GLU A 110 5.99 -3.14 -16.13
N GLU A 111 5.65 -3.04 -14.85
CA GLU A 111 5.55 -4.19 -13.96
C GLU A 111 4.17 -4.19 -13.30
N TYR A 112 3.54 -5.35 -13.35
CA TYR A 112 2.19 -5.58 -12.89
C TYR A 112 2.16 -6.69 -11.86
N VAL A 113 1.24 -6.60 -10.90
CA VAL A 113 0.91 -7.69 -9.98
C VAL A 113 -0.51 -8.16 -10.25
N THR A 114 -0.69 -9.48 -10.30
CA THR A 114 -1.97 -10.10 -10.63
C THR A 114 -2.22 -11.40 -9.86
N ASN A 115 -3.49 -11.73 -9.66
CA ASN A 115 -4.00 -13.04 -9.24
C ASN A 115 -4.91 -13.67 -10.32
N GLU A 116 -4.70 -13.28 -11.58
CA GLU A 116 -5.54 -13.57 -12.77
C GLU A 116 -6.93 -12.92 -12.78
N LYS A 117 -7.49 -12.57 -11.62
CA LYS A 117 -8.81 -11.91 -11.51
C LYS A 117 -8.71 -10.39 -11.54
N LYS A 118 -7.61 -9.87 -11.00
CA LYS A 118 -7.35 -8.45 -10.82
C LYS A 118 -5.90 -8.17 -11.17
N VAL A 119 -5.66 -7.03 -11.79
CA VAL A 119 -4.31 -6.56 -12.13
C VAL A 119 -4.11 -5.17 -11.56
N VAL A 120 -2.93 -4.92 -11.01
CA VAL A 120 -2.49 -3.59 -10.61
C VAL A 120 -1.17 -3.29 -11.32
N LEU A 121 -1.05 -2.10 -11.91
CA LEU A 121 0.23 -1.54 -12.34
C LEU A 121 1.06 -1.20 -11.09
N LEU A 122 2.07 -2.02 -10.81
CA LEU A 122 2.94 -1.89 -9.65
C LEU A 122 3.99 -0.80 -9.88
N ARG A 123 4.60 -0.78 -11.06
CA ARG A 123 5.70 0.13 -11.38
C ARG A 123 5.69 0.48 -12.87
N ALA A 124 5.99 1.74 -13.15
CA ALA A 124 6.22 2.19 -14.52
C ALA A 124 7.21 3.35 -14.57
N PRO A 125 8.09 3.40 -15.59
CA PRO A 125 8.95 4.54 -15.85
C PRO A 125 8.25 5.63 -16.66
N PHE A 126 8.69 6.86 -16.44
CA PHE A 126 8.34 8.01 -17.26
C PHE A 126 9.30 8.10 -18.45
N ILE A 127 9.13 7.22 -19.43
CA ILE A 127 9.83 7.26 -20.71
C ILE A 127 8.93 7.80 -21.81
N LEU A 128 9.53 8.35 -22.87
CA LEU A 128 8.81 8.87 -24.04
C LEU A 128 7.71 9.89 -23.66
N ASN A 129 6.45 9.48 -23.79
CA ASN A 129 5.25 10.28 -23.55
C ASN A 129 4.43 9.78 -22.34
N ASN A 130 5.03 8.90 -21.52
CA ASN A 130 4.35 8.35 -20.36
C ASN A 130 3.95 9.46 -19.39
N LYS A 131 2.73 9.36 -18.88
CA LYS A 131 2.16 10.36 -17.97
C LYS A 131 1.32 9.73 -16.87
N LEU A 132 1.44 10.30 -15.68
CA LEU A 132 0.61 10.00 -14.52
C LEU A 132 -0.34 11.17 -14.29
N GLU A 133 -1.63 10.90 -14.28
CA GLU A 133 -2.69 11.89 -14.31
C GLU A 133 -3.61 11.72 -13.11
N PHE A 134 -3.86 12.80 -12.39
CA PHE A 134 -4.75 12.81 -11.23
C PHE A 134 -5.33 14.20 -11.03
N LYS A 135 -6.26 14.37 -10.10
CA LYS A 135 -6.81 15.70 -9.75
C LYS A 135 -6.45 16.07 -8.34
N ILE A 136 -6.16 17.32 -8.03
CA ILE A 136 -6.07 17.86 -6.66
C ILE A 136 -6.95 19.09 -6.61
N ASP A 137 -7.90 19.17 -5.65
CA ASP A 137 -8.85 20.29 -5.54
C ASP A 137 -9.49 20.64 -6.90
N ASP A 138 -9.97 19.61 -7.61
CA ASP A 138 -10.54 19.66 -8.97
C ASP A 138 -9.59 20.11 -10.11
N LYS A 139 -8.34 20.46 -9.80
CA LYS A 139 -7.32 20.77 -10.81
C LYS A 139 -6.68 19.51 -11.34
N GLU A 140 -6.61 19.40 -12.66
CA GLU A 140 -5.88 18.32 -13.32
C GLU A 140 -4.38 18.51 -13.16
N ILE A 141 -3.73 17.46 -12.69
CA ILE A 141 -2.29 17.38 -12.50
C ILE A 141 -1.77 16.27 -13.41
N THR A 142 -0.65 16.57 -14.07
CA THR A 142 0.07 15.60 -14.88
C THR A 142 1.54 15.59 -14.49
N PHE A 143 2.02 14.39 -14.17
CA PHE A 143 3.44 14.10 -14.07
C PHE A 143 3.92 13.41 -15.34
N THR A 144 5.12 13.80 -15.74
CA THR A 144 5.87 13.31 -16.91
C THR A 144 7.33 13.26 -16.52
N LYS A 145 8.19 12.74 -17.42
CA LYS A 145 9.64 12.72 -17.23
C LYS A 145 10.27 14.08 -16.94
N ASP A 146 9.63 15.16 -17.39
CA ASP A 146 10.12 16.53 -17.22
C ASP A 146 9.72 17.13 -15.86
N THR A 147 8.91 16.42 -15.07
CA THR A 147 8.46 16.86 -13.76
C THR A 147 9.64 16.93 -12.80
N GLU A 148 9.84 18.11 -12.23
CA GLU A 148 10.90 18.38 -11.25
C GLU A 148 10.44 18.06 -9.83
N ILE A 149 11.39 17.68 -8.98
CA ILE A 149 11.13 17.44 -7.56
C ILE A 149 10.52 18.66 -6.86
N GLU A 150 10.86 19.89 -7.26
CA GLU A 150 10.29 21.11 -6.66
C GLU A 150 8.79 21.26 -6.99
N LYS A 151 8.40 20.98 -8.24
CA LYS A 151 6.99 20.93 -8.64
C LYS A 151 6.26 19.84 -7.86
N PHE A 152 6.86 18.66 -7.71
CA PHE A 152 6.31 17.58 -6.90
C PHE A 152 6.10 18.00 -5.44
N LYS A 153 7.12 18.59 -4.80
CA LYS A 153 7.08 19.06 -3.41
C LYS A 153 6.11 20.19 -3.17
N SER A 154 5.81 21.00 -4.17
CA SER A 154 4.75 22.01 -4.08
C SER A 154 3.34 21.39 -3.93
N LEU A 155 3.14 20.18 -4.46
CA LEU A 155 1.87 19.44 -4.37
C LEU A 155 1.84 18.53 -3.14
N PHE A 156 2.98 17.96 -2.77
CA PHE A 156 3.16 17.08 -1.62
C PHE A 156 4.23 17.65 -0.66
N PRO A 157 3.92 18.73 0.08
CA PRO A 157 4.89 19.43 0.92
C PRO A 157 5.40 18.61 2.10
N ASN A 158 4.61 17.66 2.61
CA ASN A 158 4.95 16.80 3.74
C ASN A 158 5.58 15.45 3.30
N SER A 159 5.67 15.16 2.00
CA SER A 159 6.35 13.95 1.51
C SER A 159 7.80 13.88 2.00
N GLU A 160 8.24 12.72 2.47
CA GLU A 160 9.64 12.51 2.85
C GLU A 160 10.50 12.38 1.60
N ILE A 161 11.76 12.85 1.67
CA ILE A 161 12.76 12.69 0.63
C ILE A 161 13.92 11.89 1.20
N SER A 162 14.31 10.82 0.53
CA SER A 162 15.52 10.03 0.83
C SER A 162 16.41 9.93 -0.40
N ASP A 163 17.70 9.69 -0.20
CA ASP A 163 18.61 9.40 -1.30
C ASP A 163 18.36 7.96 -1.80
N TYR A 164 18.11 7.80 -3.11
CA TYR A 164 17.75 6.52 -3.73
C TYR A 164 18.88 5.48 -3.66
N THR A 165 20.11 5.96 -3.54
CA THR A 165 21.26 5.14 -3.18
C THR A 165 22.15 5.98 -2.26
N ASN A 166 22.81 5.36 -1.28
CA ASN A 166 23.86 6.00 -0.46
C ASN A 166 25.09 6.47 -1.31
N GLU A 167 24.93 6.59 -2.62
CA GLU A 167 25.91 6.98 -3.63
C GLU A 167 25.44 8.21 -4.45
N GLY A 168 24.32 8.86 -4.07
CA GLY A 168 23.87 10.12 -4.66
C GLY A 168 23.36 10.01 -6.11
N LYS A 169 22.79 8.86 -6.49
CA LYS A 169 22.30 8.62 -7.87
C LYS A 169 20.92 9.22 -8.15
N GLY A 170 20.19 9.62 -7.12
CA GLY A 170 18.85 10.18 -7.23
C GLY A 170 18.13 10.28 -5.89
N TYR A 171 16.84 10.57 -5.93
CA TYR A 171 16.00 10.81 -4.76
C TYR A 171 14.72 9.96 -4.83
N ILE A 172 14.20 9.56 -3.67
CA ILE A 172 12.87 8.95 -3.55
C ILE A 172 11.98 9.89 -2.75
N CYS A 173 10.76 10.12 -3.24
CA CYS A 173 9.70 10.78 -2.50
C CYS A 173 8.57 9.81 -2.15
N TYR A 174 8.11 9.84 -0.90
CA TYR A 174 7.04 8.96 -0.41
C TYR A 174 5.71 9.71 -0.25
N VAL A 175 4.62 9.16 -0.79
CA VAL A 175 3.26 9.69 -0.61
C VAL A 175 2.32 8.54 -0.27
N SER A 176 1.65 8.60 0.87
CA SER A 176 0.78 7.49 1.31
C SER A 176 -0.45 7.34 0.39
N PHE A 177 -1.03 6.14 0.29
CA PHE A 177 -2.29 5.97 -0.44
C PHE A 177 -3.47 6.58 0.34
N ASN A 178 -3.42 6.48 1.67
CA ASN A 178 -4.43 6.98 2.59
C ASN A 178 -3.80 7.31 3.96
N THR A 179 -4.61 7.85 4.88
CA THR A 179 -4.18 8.23 6.23
C THR A 179 -4.22 7.10 7.25
N ASP A 180 -4.81 5.96 6.90
CA ASP A 180 -5.09 4.87 7.83
C ASP A 180 -3.94 3.85 7.88
N VAL A 181 -3.31 3.59 6.73
CA VAL A 181 -2.15 2.71 6.57
C VAL A 181 -1.09 3.46 5.79
N THR A 182 -0.31 4.26 6.50
CA THR A 182 0.60 5.26 5.92
C THR A 182 1.83 4.65 5.25
N GLU A 183 2.14 3.41 5.62
CA GLU A 183 3.22 2.58 5.10
C GLU A 183 2.94 2.16 3.64
N ASN A 184 1.66 2.01 3.29
CA ASN A 184 1.25 1.77 1.92
C ASN A 184 1.35 3.09 1.14
N SER A 185 2.32 3.15 0.23
CA SER A 185 2.77 4.41 -0.33
C SER A 185 3.23 4.31 -1.77
N TRP A 186 3.09 5.42 -2.46
CA TRP A 186 3.80 5.69 -3.71
C TRP A 186 5.26 6.00 -3.39
N MET A 187 6.16 5.37 -4.12
CA MET A 187 7.55 5.75 -4.20
C MET A 187 7.80 6.40 -5.56
N PHE A 188 8.08 7.70 -5.55
CA PHE A 188 8.44 8.46 -6.76
C PHE A 188 9.96 8.65 -6.82
N TYR A 189 10.57 8.15 -7.89
CA TYR A 189 12.02 8.20 -8.07
C TYR A 189 12.39 9.38 -8.97
N PHE A 190 13.38 10.15 -8.54
CA PHE A 190 13.94 11.26 -9.29
C PHE A 190 15.42 11.00 -9.55
N ASP A 191 15.89 11.35 -10.74
CA ASP A 191 17.31 11.26 -11.10
C ASP A 191 18.15 12.28 -10.32
N LYS A 192 19.47 12.22 -10.48
CA LYS A 192 20.41 13.21 -9.92
C LYS A 192 20.15 14.66 -10.38
N ASN A 193 19.45 14.85 -11.50
CA ASN A 193 19.04 16.15 -12.01
C ASN A 193 17.66 16.56 -11.48
N LYS A 194 17.11 15.80 -10.52
CA LYS A 194 15.82 16.02 -9.86
C LYS A 194 14.62 15.92 -10.81
N LYS A 195 14.75 15.14 -11.89
CA LYS A 195 13.67 14.84 -12.85
C LYS A 195 13.05 13.48 -12.57
N LEU A 196 11.74 13.38 -12.70
CA LEU A 196 10.98 12.18 -12.38
C LEU A 196 11.30 11.03 -13.35
N GLU A 197 11.74 9.89 -12.83
CA GLU A 197 12.16 8.72 -13.63
C GLU A 197 11.10 7.62 -13.66
N LYS A 198 10.51 7.29 -12.51
CA LYS A 198 9.52 6.22 -12.37
C LYS A 198 8.70 6.39 -11.08
N PHE A 199 7.61 5.63 -10.99
CA PHE A 199 6.95 5.36 -9.72
C PHE A 199 6.92 3.86 -9.43
N GLU A 200 6.76 3.52 -8.15
CA GLU A 200 6.51 2.17 -7.66
C GLU A 200 5.47 2.24 -6.53
N LEU A 201 4.55 1.28 -6.50
CA LEU A 201 3.65 1.10 -5.37
C LEU A 201 4.33 0.22 -4.33
N TYR A 202 4.37 0.69 -3.09
CA TYR A 202 4.98 -0.01 -1.98
C TYR A 202 3.94 -0.31 -0.92
N TRP A 203 4.01 -1.51 -0.35
CA TRP A 203 3.23 -1.91 0.81
C TRP A 203 4.14 -2.62 1.80
N TRP A 204 3.99 -2.29 3.08
CA TRP A 204 4.52 -3.11 4.15
C TRP A 204 3.63 -4.34 4.24
N LEU A 205 4.20 -5.54 4.01
CA LEU A 205 3.73 -6.86 4.51
C LEU A 205 4.48 -8.05 3.88
N CYS A 206 5.78 -7.86 3.65
CA CYS A 206 6.76 -8.87 4.04
C CYS A 206 7.66 -8.18 5.09
#